data_AF-A0A0P8DGD4-F1
#
_entry.id   AF-A0A0P8DGD4-F1
#
_cell.length_a   1.000
_cell.length_b   1.000
_cell.length_c   1.000
_cell.angle_alpha   90.00
_cell.angle_beta   90.00
_cell.angle_gamma   90.00
#
_symmetry.space_group_name_H-M   'P 1'
#
loop_
_entity.id
_entity.type
_entity.pdbx_description
1 polymer ?
#
loop_
_entity_poly.entity_id
_entity_poly.type
_entity_poly.pdbx_seq_one_letter_code
_entity_poly.pdbx_strand_id
1 'polypeptide(L)'
;MICSQSLVFAISSSLAIVTASSYGLPAIGQLSHQPVPNHLSSEQIIDAAMPVEPEIDADIEPGAEDSDVENTGEETGAESQEILTESERIRRKLLIQGDAEYAAGNLAAAEALYRQAKDESWLVPQVSRALPPEPFSDERLLSAAGGVYWRESQAGIENGRLSQTVVALKLLTQEVPAFISGHLRYAAVLKAEGQLEAANGVLEQALTLYPGQTDLLLAQVDLYMSQEAWLEAAIASRQFAALNSDHPQAATQSALAAENLERFQTQTRGDIRQDAIANAFTGILSYAFTGSIFGPFTAADSAIMLLQGENQIGHRIASQIQQRLPMLEQPEALGYVRRIGNRLAAATGRHDLDYEFFVILDPTLNAFALPGGKVFINAGAILKTRSEAELAGLIAHEISHSVLSHGFQMVARGNLSSSLAQYLPYGGLINNVFLSGYSRTMERQADIVGTQIVAAGGYAADGLYNVMITLQEENVGQNPPAWLASHPNPEDRVAYLQNLVERGGYNRYAYEGITSHEEVQAIVARQLAAYQVSEASEASETRPIEDNTDSNQETEATPEAPESSNSQDSDQDSDQDSDQDLNKLTPIK
;
A
#
# COMPACT_ATOMS: atom_id res chain seq x y z
N MET A 1 42.25 64.30 -3.94
CA MET A 1 42.54 64.12 -2.50
C MET A 1 41.53 63.11 -1.97
N ILE A 2 41.81 62.02 -1.28
CA ILE A 2 42.97 61.16 -0.98
C ILE A 2 42.37 60.06 -0.06
N CYS A 3 42.75 58.79 -0.26
CA CYS A 3 42.53 57.60 0.61
C CYS A 3 41.12 57.32 1.19
N SER A 4 40.52 56.13 1.02
CA SER A 4 41.00 54.76 1.27
C SER A 4 41.20 54.42 2.75
N GLN A 5 40.31 53.60 3.32
CA GLN A 5 40.69 52.54 4.26
C GLN A 5 39.62 51.45 4.32
N SER A 6 40.02 50.21 4.05
CA SER A 6 39.24 49.01 4.29
C SER A 6 39.25 48.66 5.77
N LEU A 7 38.18 48.06 6.29
CA LEU A 7 38.22 47.36 7.57
C LEU A 7 37.67 45.95 7.44
N VAL A 8 38.55 44.98 7.66
CA VAL A 8 38.22 43.56 7.78
C VAL A 8 37.81 43.29 9.23
N PHE A 9 36.75 42.52 9.44
CA PHE A 9 36.48 41.89 10.74
C PHE A 9 36.24 40.39 10.55
N ALA A 10 37.02 39.60 11.27
CA ALA A 10 36.92 38.15 11.29
C ALA A 10 36.11 37.69 12.51
N ILE A 11 35.26 36.68 12.25
CA ILE A 11 34.75 35.61 13.11
C ILE A 11 35.07 35.70 14.62
N SER A 12 34.00 35.72 15.43
CA SER A 12 34.03 35.37 16.86
C SER A 12 32.88 34.41 17.19
N SER A 13 33.15 33.10 17.15
CA SER A 13 32.17 32.07 17.52
C SER A 13 31.77 32.22 19.00
N SER A 14 30.49 32.48 19.27
CA SER A 14 29.96 32.59 20.64
C SER A 14 29.16 31.35 20.99
N LEU A 15 29.71 30.53 21.88
CA LEU A 15 29.10 29.33 22.42
C LEU A 15 27.96 29.70 23.39
N ALA A 16 26.71 29.54 22.96
CA ALA A 16 25.55 29.79 23.82
C ALA A 16 25.31 28.61 24.78
N ILE A 17 25.81 28.72 26.01
CA ILE A 17 25.45 27.80 27.10
C ILE A 17 24.06 28.17 27.61
N VAL A 18 23.03 27.45 27.16
CA VAL A 18 21.67 27.57 27.72
C VAL A 18 21.60 26.75 29.01
N THR A 19 21.55 27.43 30.15
CA THR A 19 21.27 26.80 31.44
C THR A 19 19.77 26.55 31.59
N ALA A 20 19.34 25.30 31.37
CA ALA A 20 17.96 24.89 31.62
C ALA A 20 17.66 24.98 33.13
N SER A 21 16.71 25.85 33.51
CA SER A 21 16.20 25.93 34.88
C SER A 21 15.12 24.86 35.08
N SER A 22 15.27 24.05 36.13
CA SER A 22 14.38 22.95 36.44
C SER A 22 13.06 23.43 37.06
N TYR A 23 11.96 23.23 36.32
CA TYR A 23 10.61 23.18 36.89
C TYR A 23 10.13 21.73 36.86
N GLY A 24 9.81 21.18 38.03
CA GLY A 24 9.38 19.79 38.17
C GLY A 24 7.91 19.60 37.78
N LEU A 25 7.64 18.54 37.03
CA LEU A 25 6.31 17.95 36.82
C LEU A 25 6.29 16.54 37.42
N PRO A 26 5.12 16.03 37.85
CA PRO A 26 5.03 14.80 38.63
C PRO A 26 5.36 13.55 37.81
N ALA A 27 5.88 12.53 38.49
CA ALA A 27 6.28 11.27 37.86
C ALA A 27 5.09 10.51 37.27
N ILE A 28 5.14 10.28 35.95
CA ILE A 28 4.38 9.23 35.28
C ILE A 28 5.23 7.96 35.36
N GLY A 29 4.62 6.83 35.76
CA GLY A 29 5.33 5.58 35.98
C GLY A 29 5.96 5.04 34.71
N GLN A 30 7.27 4.78 34.74
CA GLN A 30 7.95 4.04 33.68
C GLN A 30 7.44 2.60 33.64
N LEU A 31 6.77 2.22 32.57
CA LEU A 31 6.68 0.81 32.17
C LEU A 31 8.05 0.39 31.65
N SER A 32 8.84 -0.27 32.49
CA SER A 32 10.13 -0.81 32.10
C SER A 32 9.93 -2.05 31.22
N HIS A 33 10.11 -1.93 29.91
CA HIS A 33 10.38 -3.10 29.08
C HIS A 33 11.74 -3.70 29.48
N GLN A 34 11.69 -4.78 30.24
CA GLN A 34 12.83 -5.67 30.43
C GLN A 34 13.11 -6.38 29.09
N PRO A 35 14.37 -6.45 28.63
CA PRO A 35 14.71 -7.26 27.46
C PRO A 35 14.53 -8.75 27.82
N VAL A 36 13.69 -9.46 27.06
CA VAL A 36 13.52 -10.90 27.22
C VAL A 36 14.81 -11.61 26.80
N PRO A 37 15.44 -12.45 27.64
CA PRO A 37 16.61 -13.22 27.24
C PRO A 37 16.25 -14.29 26.21
N ASN A 38 16.98 -14.32 25.10
CA ASN A 38 16.87 -15.40 24.13
C ASN A 38 17.48 -16.71 24.67
N HIS A 39 16.91 -17.84 24.24
CA HIS A 39 17.26 -19.23 24.58
C HIS A 39 16.83 -19.76 25.97
N LEU A 40 15.79 -20.59 25.95
CA LEU A 40 15.70 -21.81 26.77
C LEU A 40 15.62 -23.01 25.83
N SER A 41 16.42 -24.05 26.09
CA SER A 41 16.56 -25.26 25.27
C SER A 41 15.50 -26.31 25.59
N SER A 42 15.11 -27.07 24.56
CA SER A 42 13.91 -27.93 24.48
C SER A 42 13.85 -29.19 25.37
N GLU A 43 14.53 -29.23 26.53
CA GLU A 43 14.67 -30.45 27.36
C GLU A 43 14.30 -30.30 28.85
N GLN A 44 13.65 -29.19 29.27
CA GLN A 44 13.35 -28.96 30.70
C GLN A 44 11.91 -28.51 31.04
N ILE A 45 10.88 -29.16 30.48
CA ILE A 45 9.60 -29.37 31.20
C ILE A 45 9.09 -30.80 30.91
N ILE A 46 9.51 -31.76 31.73
CA ILE A 46 8.81 -33.04 31.91
C ILE A 46 8.71 -33.30 33.41
N ASP A 47 7.70 -32.71 34.06
CA ASP A 47 6.88 -33.39 35.08
C ASP A 47 5.62 -32.56 35.43
N ALA A 48 4.61 -33.24 35.99
CA ALA A 48 3.42 -32.67 36.65
C ALA A 48 2.40 -31.87 35.82
N ALA A 49 1.56 -32.59 35.05
CA ALA A 49 0.09 -32.60 35.25
C ALA A 49 -0.59 -33.59 34.27
N MET A 50 -1.28 -34.61 34.81
CA MET A 50 -2.09 -35.54 34.00
C MET A 50 -3.50 -34.95 33.76
N PRO A 51 -4.07 -35.05 32.55
CA PRO A 51 -5.49 -34.84 32.33
C PRO A 51 -6.30 -36.08 32.76
N VAL A 52 -7.54 -35.84 33.21
CA VAL A 52 -8.56 -36.87 33.44
C VAL A 52 -9.42 -36.96 32.18
N GLU A 53 -9.52 -38.14 31.57
CA GLU A 53 -10.41 -38.40 30.44
C GLU A 53 -11.88 -38.55 30.92
N PRO A 54 -12.87 -38.04 30.16
CA PRO A 54 -14.26 -38.43 30.33
C PRO A 54 -14.57 -39.70 29.53
N GLU A 55 -15.15 -40.69 30.19
CA GLU A 55 -15.67 -41.91 29.54
C GLU A 55 -16.81 -41.55 28.56
N ILE A 56 -16.77 -42.14 27.35
CA ILE A 56 -17.93 -42.22 26.45
C ILE A 56 -18.22 -43.70 26.22
N ASP A 57 -19.44 -44.08 26.58
CA ASP A 57 -19.96 -45.44 26.56
C ASP A 57 -20.01 -46.00 25.12
N ALA A 58 -19.58 -47.25 24.94
CA ALA A 58 -19.46 -47.88 23.63
C ALA A 58 -20.26 -49.19 23.59
N ASP A 59 -21.50 -49.11 23.12
CA ASP A 59 -22.33 -50.29 22.88
C ASP A 59 -23.23 -50.07 21.64
N ILE A 60 -22.96 -50.83 20.57
CA ILE A 60 -23.87 -51.57 19.68
C ILE A 60 -23.16 -51.95 18.35
N GLU A 61 -23.22 -53.23 18.01
CA GLU A 61 -22.57 -53.88 16.86
C GLU A 61 -23.21 -53.55 15.48
N PRO A 62 -22.49 -53.80 14.36
CA PRO A 62 -22.99 -53.56 13.01
C PRO A 62 -23.94 -54.66 12.49
N GLY A 63 -25.08 -54.24 11.92
CA GLY A 63 -26.02 -55.08 11.17
C GLY A 63 -25.94 -54.82 9.67
N ALA A 64 -26.19 -55.85 8.84
CA ALA A 64 -25.87 -55.86 7.42
C ALA A 64 -27.07 -55.62 6.46
N GLU A 65 -26.71 -55.20 5.24
CA GLU A 65 -27.35 -55.45 3.92
C GLU A 65 -28.70 -54.80 3.51
N ASP A 66 -28.67 -54.33 2.27
CA ASP A 66 -29.71 -54.08 1.26
C ASP A 66 -31.00 -53.28 1.57
N SER A 67 -31.16 -52.16 0.85
CA SER A 67 -32.11 -52.13 -0.28
C SER A 67 -31.86 -50.95 -1.24
N ASP A 68 -31.93 -51.22 -2.54
CA ASP A 68 -31.91 -50.20 -3.59
C ASP A 68 -33.11 -49.25 -3.49
N VAL A 69 -32.89 -47.94 -3.67
CA VAL A 69 -33.93 -47.00 -4.11
C VAL A 69 -33.36 -46.09 -5.20
N GLU A 70 -34.10 -46.00 -6.30
CA GLU A 70 -33.66 -45.37 -7.54
C GLU A 70 -33.50 -43.84 -7.42
N ASN A 71 -32.47 -43.35 -8.11
CA ASN A 71 -32.26 -41.92 -8.36
C ASN A 71 -33.37 -41.37 -9.29
N THR A 72 -34.23 -40.51 -8.75
CA THR A 72 -35.04 -39.58 -9.54
C THR A 72 -34.71 -38.15 -9.14
N GLY A 73 -34.07 -37.43 -10.04
CA GLY A 73 -33.61 -36.06 -9.78
C GLY A 73 -34.73 -35.03 -9.87
N GLU A 74 -34.81 -34.16 -8.87
CA GLU A 74 -35.32 -32.80 -9.02
C GLU A 74 -34.19 -31.83 -8.63
N GLU A 75 -33.48 -31.33 -9.64
CA GLU A 75 -32.51 -30.24 -9.48
C GLU A 75 -33.26 -28.93 -9.15
N THR A 76 -33.58 -28.74 -7.88
CA THR A 76 -33.83 -27.39 -7.37
C THR A 76 -32.48 -26.74 -7.10
N GLY A 77 -32.17 -25.66 -7.82
CA GLY A 77 -30.92 -24.91 -7.69
C GLY A 77 -30.79 -24.30 -6.30
N ALA A 78 -30.18 -25.03 -5.38
CA ALA A 78 -29.75 -24.53 -4.08
C ALA A 78 -28.35 -23.91 -4.23
N GLU A 79 -28.21 -22.71 -3.68
CA GLU A 79 -26.98 -21.92 -3.68
C GLU A 79 -25.80 -22.76 -3.17
N SER A 80 -24.69 -22.76 -3.91
CA SER A 80 -23.46 -23.44 -3.53
C SER A 80 -22.77 -22.69 -2.38
N GLN A 81 -23.29 -22.83 -1.16
CA GLN A 81 -22.57 -22.50 0.06
C GLN A 81 -21.34 -23.40 0.16
N GLU A 82 -20.17 -22.79 0.11
CA GLU A 82 -18.89 -23.49 0.15
C GLU A 82 -18.74 -24.22 1.49
N ILE A 83 -18.66 -25.55 1.47
CA ILE A 83 -18.69 -26.36 2.68
C ILE A 83 -17.33 -26.26 3.38
N LEU A 84 -17.27 -25.44 4.44
CA LEU A 84 -16.08 -25.31 5.29
C LEU A 84 -15.61 -26.69 5.81
N THR A 85 -14.32 -26.94 5.63
CA THR A 85 -13.65 -28.14 6.12
C THR A 85 -13.73 -28.26 7.64
N GLU A 86 -13.52 -29.46 8.18
CA GLU A 86 -13.52 -29.68 9.63
C GLU A 86 -12.48 -28.81 10.34
N SER A 87 -11.26 -28.73 9.80
CA SER A 87 -10.18 -27.92 10.34
C SER A 87 -10.53 -26.43 10.36
N GLU A 88 -11.13 -25.90 9.29
CA GLU A 88 -11.50 -24.50 9.23
C GLU A 88 -12.65 -24.16 10.20
N ARG A 89 -13.59 -25.10 10.40
CA ARG A 89 -14.66 -24.94 11.39
C ARG A 89 -14.15 -24.96 12.83
N ILE A 90 -13.19 -25.84 13.14
CA ILE A 90 -12.52 -25.89 14.44
C ILE A 90 -11.74 -24.60 14.68
N ARG A 91 -10.95 -24.15 13.68
CA ARG A 91 -10.19 -22.89 13.73
C ARG A 91 -11.11 -21.69 14.00
N ARG A 92 -12.15 -21.52 13.20
CA ARG A 92 -13.14 -20.44 13.35
C ARG A 92 -13.76 -20.42 14.75
N LYS A 93 -14.09 -21.60 15.31
CA LYS A 93 -14.58 -21.72 16.70
C LYS A 93 -13.56 -21.25 17.73
N LEU A 94 -12.28 -21.61 17.57
CA LEU A 94 -11.20 -21.18 18.46
C LEU A 94 -10.97 -19.66 18.38
N LEU A 95 -11.02 -19.06 17.19
CA LEU A 95 -10.93 -17.60 17.02
C LEU A 95 -12.08 -16.86 17.71
N ILE A 96 -13.33 -17.34 17.55
CA ILE A 96 -14.51 -16.78 18.23
C ILE A 96 -14.38 -16.88 19.76
N GLN A 97 -13.86 -17.99 20.27
CA GLN A 97 -13.58 -18.15 21.71
C GLN A 97 -12.46 -17.19 22.17
N GLY A 98 -11.41 -17.02 21.36
CA GLY A 98 -10.35 -16.06 21.62
C GLY A 98 -10.86 -14.63 21.69
N ASP A 99 -11.74 -14.23 20.76
CA ASP A 99 -12.37 -12.90 20.73
C ASP A 99 -13.24 -12.64 21.97
N ALA A 100 -13.95 -13.66 22.47
CA ALA A 100 -14.72 -13.56 23.70
C ALA A 100 -13.82 -13.36 24.94
N GLU A 101 -12.73 -14.12 25.06
CA GLU A 101 -11.75 -13.95 26.14
C GLU A 101 -11.00 -12.59 26.03
N TYR A 102 -10.70 -12.14 24.81
CA TYR A 102 -10.09 -10.82 24.56
C TYR A 102 -11.03 -9.71 25.02
N ALA A 103 -12.32 -9.78 24.65
CA ALA A 103 -13.33 -8.82 25.08
C ALA A 103 -13.58 -8.84 26.60
N ALA A 104 -13.38 -9.98 27.27
CA ALA A 104 -13.39 -10.11 28.72
C ALA A 104 -12.12 -9.56 29.42
N GLY A 105 -11.07 -9.24 28.66
CA GLY A 105 -9.77 -8.79 29.19
C GLY A 105 -8.83 -9.93 29.59
N ASN A 106 -9.18 -11.19 29.33
CA ASN A 106 -8.41 -12.39 29.65
C ASN A 106 -7.34 -12.66 28.58
N LEU A 107 -6.47 -11.67 28.34
CA LEU A 107 -5.56 -11.66 27.18
C LEU A 107 -4.69 -12.92 27.02
N ALA A 108 -4.23 -13.52 28.11
CA ALA A 108 -3.43 -14.75 28.05
C ALA A 108 -4.23 -16.00 27.63
N ALA A 109 -5.53 -16.07 27.98
CA ALA A 109 -6.42 -17.14 27.52
C ALA A 109 -6.80 -16.94 26.05
N ALA A 110 -7.08 -15.70 25.65
CA ALA A 110 -7.31 -15.32 24.26
C ALA A 110 -6.10 -15.68 23.38
N GLU A 111 -4.88 -15.29 23.79
CA GLU A 111 -3.64 -15.61 23.09
C GLU A 111 -3.43 -17.12 22.92
N ALA A 112 -3.71 -17.93 23.94
CA ALA A 112 -3.62 -19.39 23.84
C ALA A 112 -4.59 -19.98 22.79
N LEU A 113 -5.82 -19.48 22.74
CA LEU A 113 -6.83 -19.89 21.75
C LEU A 113 -6.46 -19.45 20.33
N TYR A 114 -5.97 -18.21 20.16
CA TYR A 114 -5.47 -17.72 18.87
C TYR A 114 -4.25 -18.52 18.38
N ARG A 115 -3.33 -18.90 19.28
CA ARG A 115 -2.18 -19.77 18.95
C ARG A 115 -2.61 -21.18 18.54
N GLN A 116 -3.65 -21.73 19.17
CA GLN A 116 -4.20 -23.03 18.79
C GLN A 116 -4.92 -22.97 17.43
N ALA A 117 -5.58 -21.86 17.12
CA ALA A 117 -6.25 -21.64 15.84
C ALA A 117 -5.25 -21.42 14.68
N LYS A 118 -4.19 -20.65 14.94
CA LYS A 118 -3.13 -20.30 13.98
C LYS A 118 -1.96 -21.28 14.04
N ASP A 119 -2.28 -22.57 13.85
CA ASP A 119 -1.30 -23.65 13.72
C ASP A 119 -0.46 -23.56 12.42
N GLU A 120 0.44 -24.51 12.20
CA GLU A 120 1.31 -24.56 11.02
C GLU A 120 0.54 -24.65 9.67
N SER A 121 -0.78 -24.90 9.69
CA SER A 121 -1.63 -24.93 8.51
C SER A 121 -2.38 -23.61 8.25
N TRP A 122 -2.19 -22.58 9.08
CA TRP A 122 -2.83 -21.27 8.90
C TRP A 122 -2.19 -20.46 7.78
N LEU A 123 -2.95 -20.27 6.69
CA LEU A 123 -2.64 -19.39 5.56
C LEU A 123 -1.19 -19.55 5.06
N VAL A 124 -0.81 -20.78 4.71
CA VAL A 124 0.54 -21.14 4.26
C VAL A 124 0.87 -20.48 2.91
N PRO A 125 1.87 -19.58 2.83
CA PRO A 125 2.28 -19.01 1.55
C PRO A 125 2.90 -20.07 0.65
N GLN A 126 2.38 -20.21 -0.57
CA GLN A 126 2.92 -21.14 -1.58
C GLN A 126 4.30 -20.70 -2.15
N VAL A 127 4.78 -19.51 -1.80
CA VAL A 127 5.98 -18.89 -2.39
C VAL A 127 6.93 -18.39 -1.30
N SER A 128 8.00 -19.14 -1.05
CA SER A 128 9.16 -18.67 -0.28
C SER A 128 10.21 -18.10 -1.24
N ARG A 129 10.21 -16.78 -1.43
CA ARG A 129 11.26 -16.05 -2.15
C ARG A 129 12.16 -15.32 -1.17
N ALA A 130 13.42 -15.14 -1.55
CA ALA A 130 14.43 -14.54 -0.70
C ALA A 130 14.16 -13.04 -0.49
N LEU A 131 13.97 -12.65 0.77
CA LEU A 131 13.93 -11.25 1.19
C LEU A 131 15.27 -10.55 0.89
N PRO A 132 15.28 -9.22 0.68
CA PRO A 132 16.53 -8.48 0.60
C PRO A 132 17.34 -8.69 1.89
N PRO A 133 18.68 -8.84 1.80
CA PRO A 133 19.51 -9.03 2.97
C PRO A 133 19.44 -7.80 3.91
N GLU A 134 19.54 -8.05 5.22
CA GLU A 134 19.45 -7.00 6.24
C GLU A 134 20.44 -5.85 5.95
N PRO A 135 19.99 -4.58 6.04
CA PRO A 135 20.83 -3.42 5.74
C PRO A 135 21.94 -3.24 6.77
N PHE A 136 23.13 -2.81 6.32
CA PHE A 136 24.29 -2.59 7.17
C PHE A 136 25.15 -1.41 6.71
N SER A 137 25.87 -0.80 7.66
CA SER A 137 26.75 0.36 7.40
C SER A 137 28.23 0.11 7.74
N ASP A 138 28.54 -1.01 8.40
CA ASP A 138 29.91 -1.40 8.77
C ASP A 138 30.67 -1.95 7.56
N GLU A 139 31.71 -1.24 7.12
CA GLU A 139 32.56 -1.62 5.98
C GLU A 139 33.27 -2.98 6.17
N ARG A 140 33.43 -3.44 7.41
CA ARG A 140 34.06 -4.75 7.73
C ARG A 140 33.18 -5.94 7.33
N LEU A 141 31.88 -5.71 7.10
CA LEU A 141 30.93 -6.72 6.64
C LEU A 141 30.85 -6.80 5.10
N LEU A 142 31.55 -5.93 4.37
CA LEU A 142 31.59 -5.97 2.91
C LEU A 142 32.25 -7.27 2.41
N SER A 143 31.66 -7.83 1.35
CA SER A 143 32.31 -8.90 0.58
C SER A 143 33.63 -8.42 -0.02
N ALA A 144 34.53 -9.34 -0.39
CA ALA A 144 35.81 -8.98 -1.01
C ALA A 144 35.64 -8.09 -2.27
N ALA A 145 34.59 -8.35 -3.06
CA ALA A 145 34.22 -7.54 -4.23
C ALA A 145 33.67 -6.16 -3.83
N GLY A 146 32.70 -6.09 -2.90
CA GLY A 146 32.18 -4.82 -2.38
C GLY A 146 33.26 -3.94 -1.77
N GLY A 147 34.20 -4.54 -1.04
CA GLY A 147 35.36 -3.86 -0.47
C GLY A 147 36.33 -3.30 -1.52
N VAL A 148 36.40 -3.87 -2.73
CA VAL A 148 37.15 -3.25 -3.85
C VAL A 148 36.45 -1.96 -4.28
N TYR A 149 35.15 -2.02 -4.60
CA TYR A 149 34.41 -0.83 -5.03
C TYR A 149 34.41 0.28 -3.98
N TRP A 150 34.29 -0.07 -2.69
CA TRP A 150 34.40 0.91 -1.61
C TRP A 150 35.77 1.60 -1.59
N ARG A 151 36.88 0.85 -1.61
CA ARG A 151 38.23 1.43 -1.64
C ARG A 151 38.50 2.25 -2.89
N GLU A 152 38.05 1.79 -4.06
CA GLU A 152 38.18 2.54 -5.33
C GLU A 152 37.39 3.85 -5.30
N SER A 153 36.22 3.88 -4.65
CA SER A 153 35.48 5.14 -4.46
C SER A 153 36.21 6.14 -3.58
N GLN A 154 36.80 5.67 -2.47
CA GLN A 154 37.56 6.51 -1.54
C GLN A 154 38.84 7.04 -2.20
N ALA A 155 39.60 6.17 -2.88
CA ALA A 155 40.77 6.55 -3.67
C ALA A 155 40.42 7.47 -4.86
N GLY A 156 39.19 7.40 -5.37
CA GLY A 156 38.65 8.35 -6.33
C GLY A 156 38.48 9.75 -5.69
N ILE A 157 37.80 9.82 -4.55
CA ILE A 157 37.54 11.06 -3.79
C ILE A 157 38.86 11.73 -3.36
N GLU A 158 39.76 10.99 -2.73
CA GLU A 158 41.06 11.49 -2.24
C GLU A 158 41.94 12.11 -3.35
N ASN A 159 41.76 11.65 -4.59
CA ASN A 159 42.55 12.08 -5.75
C ASN A 159 41.75 12.99 -6.71
N GLY A 160 40.53 13.41 -6.36
CA GLY A 160 39.67 14.25 -7.22
C GLY A 160 39.23 13.57 -8.53
N ARG A 161 39.20 12.24 -8.58
CA ARG A 161 38.85 11.44 -9.77
C ARG A 161 37.36 11.10 -9.76
N LEU A 162 36.52 12.07 -10.14
CA LEU A 162 35.06 11.94 -10.13
C LEU A 162 34.55 10.70 -10.87
N SER A 163 35.00 10.44 -12.10
CA SER A 163 34.52 9.30 -12.89
C SER A 163 34.80 7.95 -12.23
N GLN A 164 35.96 7.79 -11.57
CA GLN A 164 36.27 6.59 -10.79
C GLN A 164 35.34 6.46 -9.58
N THR A 165 35.15 7.57 -8.85
CA THR A 165 34.25 7.63 -7.68
C THR A 165 32.83 7.21 -8.04
N VAL A 166 32.24 7.83 -9.06
CA VAL A 166 30.86 7.57 -9.50
C VAL A 166 30.69 6.15 -10.03
N VAL A 167 31.63 5.64 -10.84
CA VAL A 167 31.55 4.25 -11.35
C VAL A 167 31.69 3.23 -10.22
N ALA A 168 32.64 3.44 -9.30
CA ALA A 168 32.84 2.53 -8.17
C ALA A 168 31.64 2.53 -7.21
N LEU A 169 31.07 3.70 -6.89
CA LEU A 169 29.88 3.79 -6.04
C LEU A 169 28.64 3.19 -6.70
N LYS A 170 28.42 3.45 -8.00
CA LYS A 170 27.33 2.82 -8.75
C LYS A 170 27.41 1.29 -8.68
N LEU A 171 28.58 0.71 -8.99
CA LEU A 171 28.78 -0.74 -8.90
C LEU A 171 28.60 -1.27 -7.47
N LEU A 172 29.12 -0.57 -6.45
CA LEU A 172 28.89 -0.93 -5.04
C LEU A 172 27.41 -1.01 -4.68
N THR A 173 26.62 0.01 -5.07
CA THR A 173 25.18 0.07 -4.79
C THR A 173 24.35 -0.95 -5.57
N GLN A 174 24.85 -1.44 -6.71
CA GLN A 174 24.22 -2.48 -7.51
C GLN A 174 24.53 -3.89 -7.00
N GLU A 175 25.80 -4.16 -6.67
CA GLU A 175 26.28 -5.48 -6.23
C GLU A 175 26.04 -5.75 -4.74
N VAL A 176 26.04 -4.71 -3.90
CA VAL A 176 25.84 -4.81 -2.44
C VAL A 176 24.80 -3.78 -1.98
N PRO A 177 23.52 -3.90 -2.42
CA PRO A 177 22.50 -2.90 -2.14
C PRO A 177 22.20 -2.74 -0.64
N ALA A 178 22.47 -3.75 0.20
CA ALA A 178 22.33 -3.65 1.65
C ALA A 178 23.35 -2.72 2.34
N PHE A 179 24.44 -2.33 1.65
CA PHE A 179 25.45 -1.44 2.23
C PHE A 179 25.02 0.04 2.16
N ILE A 180 24.32 0.50 3.21
CA ILE A 180 23.68 1.82 3.27
C ILE A 180 24.69 2.96 3.08
N SER A 181 25.87 2.85 3.70
CA SER A 181 26.99 3.79 3.53
C SER A 181 27.41 4.00 2.06
N GLY A 182 27.20 3.01 1.19
CA GLY A 182 27.47 3.12 -0.25
C GLY A 182 26.49 4.07 -0.94
N HIS A 183 25.19 3.90 -0.71
CA HIS A 183 24.13 4.76 -1.27
C HIS A 183 24.25 6.20 -0.77
N LEU A 184 24.47 6.39 0.53
CA LEU A 184 24.67 7.71 1.15
C LEU A 184 25.85 8.45 0.51
N ARG A 185 27.00 7.77 0.35
CA ARG A 185 28.18 8.35 -0.30
C ARG A 185 27.92 8.65 -1.77
N TYR A 186 27.18 7.79 -2.47
CA TYR A 186 26.85 8.00 -3.88
C TYR A 186 25.94 9.21 -4.09
N ALA A 187 24.84 9.31 -3.34
CA ALA A 187 23.95 10.46 -3.37
C ALA A 187 24.67 11.75 -2.97
N ALA A 188 25.54 11.72 -1.96
CA ALA A 188 26.32 12.89 -1.54
C ALA A 188 27.31 13.38 -2.62
N VAL A 189 27.98 12.47 -3.34
CA VAL A 189 28.86 12.83 -4.48
C VAL A 189 28.03 13.44 -5.62
N LEU A 190 26.90 12.84 -5.99
CA LEU A 190 26.02 13.38 -7.02
C LEU A 190 25.46 14.76 -6.64
N LYS A 191 25.05 14.95 -5.39
CA LYS A 191 24.60 16.25 -4.84
C LYS A 191 25.71 17.31 -4.93
N ALA A 192 26.96 16.96 -4.59
CA ALA A 192 28.10 17.87 -4.66
C ALA A 192 28.42 18.33 -6.11
N GLU A 193 28.19 17.47 -7.10
CA GLU A 193 28.32 17.78 -8.53
C GLU A 193 27.08 18.47 -9.14
N GLY A 194 26.09 18.84 -8.32
CA GLY A 194 24.83 19.44 -8.77
C GLY A 194 23.88 18.47 -9.49
N GLN A 195 24.16 17.17 -9.50
CA GLN A 195 23.34 16.12 -10.12
C GLN A 195 22.21 15.69 -9.16
N LEU A 196 21.39 16.66 -8.77
CA LEU A 196 20.39 16.54 -7.69
C LEU A 196 19.30 15.49 -7.97
N GLU A 197 18.81 15.42 -9.20
CA GLU A 197 17.85 14.40 -9.64
C GLU A 197 18.45 12.98 -9.54
N ALA A 198 19.70 12.81 -10.00
CA ALA A 198 20.40 11.54 -9.89
C ALA A 198 20.68 11.16 -8.41
N ALA A 199 21.00 12.14 -7.57
CA ALA A 199 21.16 11.94 -6.13
C ALA A 199 19.85 11.46 -5.48
N ASN A 200 18.71 12.05 -5.85
CA ASN A 200 17.40 11.59 -5.37
C ASN A 200 17.07 10.19 -5.90
N GLY A 201 17.36 9.90 -7.16
CA GLY A 201 17.15 8.57 -7.75
C GLY A 201 17.91 7.46 -7.03
N VAL A 202 19.15 7.72 -6.58
CA VAL A 202 19.91 6.77 -5.73
C VAL A 202 19.22 6.55 -4.38
N LEU A 203 18.76 7.62 -3.72
CA LEU A 203 18.07 7.51 -2.44
C LEU A 203 16.71 6.82 -2.57
N GLU A 204 15.90 7.15 -3.58
CA GLU A 204 14.61 6.50 -3.86
C GLU A 204 14.79 5.00 -4.19
N GLN A 205 15.84 4.63 -4.95
CA GLN A 205 16.17 3.21 -5.21
C GLN A 205 16.55 2.47 -3.91
N ALA A 206 17.35 3.08 -3.04
CA ALA A 206 17.74 2.49 -1.76
C ALA A 206 16.55 2.37 -0.80
N LEU A 207 15.70 3.40 -0.72
CA LEU A 207 14.46 3.41 0.07
C LEU A 207 13.39 2.45 -0.48
N THR A 208 13.41 2.10 -1.77
CA THR A 208 12.55 1.03 -2.31
C THR A 208 12.81 -0.31 -1.62
N LEU A 209 14.09 -0.60 -1.32
CA LEU A 209 14.50 -1.81 -0.63
C LEU A 209 14.37 -1.67 0.90
N TYR A 210 14.82 -0.52 1.44
CA TYR A 210 14.95 -0.27 2.87
C TYR A 210 14.22 1.01 3.31
N PRO A 211 12.88 1.07 3.20
CA PRO A 211 12.12 2.31 3.37
C PRO A 211 12.17 2.92 4.77
N GLY A 212 12.41 2.10 5.81
CA GLY A 212 12.56 2.56 7.19
C GLY A 212 13.97 3.03 7.57
N GLN A 213 14.94 3.07 6.64
CA GLN A 213 16.32 3.42 7.00
C GLN A 213 16.48 4.91 7.29
N THR A 214 16.72 5.22 8.57
CA THR A 214 16.85 6.58 9.11
C THR A 214 17.83 7.43 8.33
N ASP A 215 19.02 6.90 8.03
CA ASP A 215 20.08 7.68 7.40
C ASP A 215 19.74 8.05 5.94
N LEU A 216 19.06 7.15 5.21
CA LEU A 216 18.59 7.40 3.85
C LEU A 216 17.48 8.46 3.84
N LEU A 217 16.53 8.36 4.76
CA LEU A 217 15.43 9.33 4.91
C LEU A 217 15.98 10.71 5.30
N LEU A 218 16.94 10.80 6.23
CA LEU A 218 17.61 12.05 6.61
C LEU A 218 18.40 12.66 5.45
N ALA A 219 19.11 11.84 4.66
CA ALA A 219 19.80 12.30 3.47
C ALA A 219 18.83 12.83 2.40
N GLN A 220 17.63 12.25 2.29
CA GLN A 220 16.60 12.72 1.37
C GLN A 220 15.99 14.06 1.83
N VAL A 221 15.73 14.22 3.14
CA VAL A 221 15.32 15.52 3.73
C VAL A 221 16.37 16.60 3.46
N ASP A 222 17.65 16.33 3.72
CA ASP A 222 18.76 17.24 3.44
C ASP A 222 18.90 17.57 1.93
N LEU A 223 18.64 16.59 1.05
CA LEU A 223 18.63 16.81 -0.40
C LEU A 223 17.49 17.75 -0.82
N TYR A 224 16.26 17.56 -0.34
CA TYR A 224 15.14 18.45 -0.67
C TYR A 224 15.30 19.84 -0.06
N MET A 225 15.73 19.97 1.20
CA MET A 225 16.01 21.27 1.81
C MET A 225 17.08 22.06 1.04
N SER A 226 18.13 21.38 0.53
CA SER A 226 19.18 22.05 -0.25
C SER A 226 18.73 22.55 -1.63
N GLN A 227 17.52 22.19 -2.06
CA GLN A 227 16.91 22.60 -3.33
C GLN A 227 15.79 23.63 -3.13
N GLU A 228 15.53 24.05 -1.88
CA GLU A 228 14.34 24.83 -1.51
C GLU A 228 13.02 24.12 -1.90
N ALA A 229 13.07 22.79 -2.06
CA ALA A 229 11.92 21.92 -2.34
C ALA A 229 11.13 21.68 -1.04
N TRP A 230 10.54 22.76 -0.50
CA TRP A 230 9.99 22.80 0.85
C TRP A 230 8.82 21.82 1.06
N LEU A 231 8.02 21.57 0.02
CA LEU A 231 6.90 20.62 0.12
C LEU A 231 7.39 19.18 0.21
N GLU A 232 8.35 18.81 -0.64
CA GLU A 232 9.02 17.51 -0.64
C GLU A 232 9.81 17.29 0.64
N ALA A 233 10.52 18.32 1.14
CA ALA A 233 11.19 18.28 2.43
C ALA A 233 10.21 18.07 3.60
N ALA A 234 9.05 18.74 3.57
CA ALA A 234 8.01 18.56 4.58
C ALA A 234 7.45 17.12 4.58
N ILE A 235 7.18 16.57 3.39
CA ILE A 235 6.69 15.20 3.22
C ILE A 235 7.74 14.19 3.68
N ALA A 236 9.00 14.33 3.26
CA ALA A 236 10.08 13.42 3.67
C ALA A 236 10.36 13.46 5.19
N SER A 237 10.32 14.65 5.82
CA SER A 237 10.43 14.78 7.28
C SER A 237 9.26 14.12 8.02
N ARG A 238 8.03 14.20 7.47
CA ARG A 238 6.86 13.51 8.02
C ARG A 238 6.97 11.98 7.86
N GLN A 239 7.44 11.51 6.70
CA GLN A 239 7.70 10.08 6.46
C GLN A 239 8.76 9.54 7.41
N PHE A 240 9.84 10.29 7.68
CA PHE A 240 10.82 9.95 8.70
C PHE A 240 10.16 9.70 10.05
N ALA A 241 9.36 10.66 10.53
CA ALA A 241 8.75 10.60 11.86
C ALA A 241 7.71 9.47 11.98
N ALA A 242 6.95 9.20 10.91
CA ALA A 242 5.96 8.13 10.88
C ALA A 242 6.60 6.73 10.86
N LEU A 243 7.64 6.52 10.05
CA LEU A 243 8.33 5.23 9.93
C LEU A 243 9.25 4.92 11.12
N ASN A 244 9.64 5.93 11.89
CA ASN A 244 10.65 5.85 12.96
C ASN A 244 10.18 6.57 14.24
N SER A 245 8.95 6.32 14.68
CA SER A 245 8.32 6.98 15.83
C SER A 245 9.16 6.96 17.11
N ASP A 246 9.84 5.85 17.39
CA ASP A 246 10.72 5.68 18.56
C ASP A 246 12.12 6.33 18.42
N HIS A 247 12.47 6.84 17.23
CA HIS A 247 13.80 7.39 16.98
C HIS A 247 13.95 8.80 17.62
N PRO A 248 15.09 9.13 18.26
CA PRO A 248 15.26 10.42 18.95
C PRO A 248 15.06 11.69 18.11
N GLN A 249 15.16 11.59 16.78
CA GLN A 249 14.90 12.70 15.85
C GLN A 249 13.45 12.81 15.36
N ALA A 250 12.55 11.86 15.68
CA ALA A 250 11.18 11.84 15.16
C ALA A 250 10.42 13.14 15.48
N ALA A 251 10.48 13.61 16.73
CA ALA A 251 9.87 14.88 17.14
C ALA A 251 10.48 16.09 16.41
N THR A 252 11.80 16.11 16.20
CA THR A 252 12.50 17.17 15.45
C THR A 252 12.09 17.17 13.98
N GLN A 253 11.94 16.01 13.37
CA GLN A 253 11.50 15.87 11.99
C GLN A 253 10.01 16.23 11.83
N SER A 254 9.15 15.89 12.78
CA SER A 254 7.76 16.39 12.82
C SER A 254 7.68 17.92 12.87
N ALA A 255 8.53 18.57 13.68
CA ALA A 255 8.61 20.03 13.73
C ALA A 255 9.16 20.63 12.42
N LEU A 256 10.20 20.03 11.85
CA LEU A 256 10.79 20.43 10.57
C LEU A 256 9.79 20.27 9.41
N ALA A 257 8.93 19.26 9.45
CA ALA A 257 7.85 19.07 8.49
C ALA A 257 6.85 20.23 8.51
N ALA A 258 6.46 20.69 9.71
CA ALA A 258 5.57 21.84 9.86
C ALA A 258 6.24 23.14 9.38
N GLU A 259 7.52 23.37 9.74
CA GLU A 259 8.27 24.55 9.30
C GLU A 259 8.43 24.60 7.77
N ASN A 260 8.81 23.48 7.14
CA ASN A 260 8.95 23.41 5.69
C ASN A 260 7.61 23.58 4.97
N LEU A 261 6.50 23.07 5.52
CA LEU A 261 5.17 23.34 4.98
C LEU A 261 4.78 24.83 5.07
N GLU A 262 5.15 25.53 6.14
CA GLU A 262 4.96 26.99 6.25
C GLU A 262 5.83 27.77 5.25
N ARG A 263 7.09 27.35 5.03
CA ARG A 263 7.97 27.92 3.99
C ARG A 263 7.37 27.77 2.60
N PHE A 264 6.91 26.56 2.24
CA PHE A 264 6.18 26.31 1.00
C PHE A 264 4.98 27.26 0.86
N GLN A 265 4.08 27.28 1.84
CA GLN A 265 2.88 28.13 1.78
C GLN A 265 3.22 29.62 1.66
N THR A 266 4.29 30.08 2.30
CA THR A 266 4.72 31.48 2.26
C THR A 266 5.27 31.87 0.89
N GLN A 267 6.14 31.01 0.31
CA GLN A 267 6.67 31.19 -1.04
C GLN A 267 5.54 31.20 -2.08
N THR A 268 4.70 30.18 -2.09
CA THR A 268 3.56 30.02 -3.01
C THR A 268 2.56 31.19 -2.92
N ARG A 269 2.30 31.74 -1.71
CA ARG A 269 1.50 32.98 -1.55
C ARG A 269 2.20 34.23 -2.11
N GLY A 270 3.53 34.28 -2.08
CA GLY A 270 4.33 35.33 -2.70
C GLY A 270 4.24 35.28 -4.23
N ASP A 271 4.44 34.10 -4.80
CA ASP A 271 4.43 33.88 -6.25
C ASP A 271 3.09 34.24 -6.91
N ILE A 272 1.98 33.83 -6.28
CA ILE A 272 0.62 34.19 -6.72
C ILE A 272 0.40 35.71 -6.70
N ARG A 273 0.99 36.45 -5.75
CA ARG A 273 0.83 37.91 -5.64
C ARG A 273 1.62 38.71 -6.68
N GLN A 274 2.61 38.09 -7.33
CA GLN A 274 3.49 38.76 -8.30
C GLN A 274 3.18 38.36 -9.76
N ASP A 275 2.05 37.68 -10.01
CA ASP A 275 1.67 37.09 -11.29
C ASP A 275 2.75 36.14 -11.89
N ALA A 276 3.71 35.70 -11.07
CA ALA A 276 4.83 34.83 -11.46
C ALA A 276 4.45 33.34 -11.58
N ILE A 277 3.14 33.06 -11.62
CA ILE A 277 2.51 31.73 -11.61
C ILE A 277 3.10 30.80 -12.69
N ALA A 278 3.46 31.33 -13.86
CA ALA A 278 4.08 30.52 -14.91
C ALA A 278 5.48 29.97 -14.56
N ASN A 279 6.24 30.64 -13.69
CA ASN A 279 7.62 30.29 -13.32
C ASN A 279 7.72 29.56 -11.97
N ALA A 280 6.82 29.87 -11.02
CA ALA A 280 6.80 29.21 -9.72
C ALA A 280 6.29 27.76 -9.79
N PHE A 281 5.40 27.48 -10.75
CA PHE A 281 4.74 26.17 -10.88
C PHE A 281 5.31 25.29 -12.00
N THR A 282 6.35 25.74 -12.72
CA THR A 282 6.95 24.96 -13.83
C THR A 282 7.66 23.68 -13.36
N GLY A 283 8.11 23.64 -12.09
CA GLY A 283 8.77 22.46 -11.49
C GLY A 283 7.84 21.48 -10.75
N ILE A 284 6.59 21.88 -10.49
CA ILE A 284 5.63 21.13 -9.64
C ILE A 284 4.35 20.78 -10.41
N LEU A 285 3.95 21.58 -11.40
CA LEU A 285 2.60 21.56 -11.99
C LEU A 285 2.60 21.50 -13.53
N SER A 286 3.60 20.82 -14.09
CA SER A 286 3.83 20.68 -15.54
C SER A 286 2.97 19.61 -16.23
N TYR A 287 1.68 19.49 -15.89
CA TYR A 287 0.67 18.96 -16.83
C TYR A 287 -0.71 19.58 -16.58
N ALA A 288 -1.30 20.16 -17.63
CA ALA A 288 -2.60 20.80 -17.53
C ALA A 288 -3.74 19.76 -17.63
N PHE A 289 -4.71 19.82 -16.72
CA PHE A 289 -5.89 18.94 -16.68
C PHE A 289 -6.94 19.26 -17.77
N THR A 290 -6.53 19.51 -19.01
CA THR A 290 -7.39 20.06 -20.09
C THR A 290 -8.44 19.10 -20.66
N GLY A 291 -8.75 17.99 -19.98
CA GLY A 291 -9.68 16.96 -20.46
C GLY A 291 -10.38 16.17 -19.36
N SER A 292 -10.53 16.73 -18.14
CA SER A 292 -11.15 16.04 -17.00
C SER A 292 -12.57 16.56 -16.70
N ILE A 293 -13.47 15.71 -16.20
CA ILE A 293 -14.84 16.05 -15.73
C ILE A 293 -14.86 16.85 -14.42
N PHE A 294 -13.69 17.26 -13.91
CA PHE A 294 -13.55 18.29 -12.88
C PHE A 294 -13.40 19.69 -13.48
N GLY A 295 -13.39 19.78 -14.82
CA GLY A 295 -12.99 20.97 -15.56
C GLY A 295 -11.47 21.07 -15.72
N PRO A 296 -10.99 22.08 -16.45
CA PRO A 296 -9.57 22.40 -16.51
C PRO A 296 -9.16 23.08 -15.21
N PHE A 297 -8.52 22.34 -14.29
CA PHE A 297 -7.74 22.97 -13.22
C PHE A 297 -6.63 23.81 -13.86
N THR A 298 -6.64 25.12 -13.61
CA THR A 298 -5.51 25.97 -13.98
C THR A 298 -4.35 25.73 -13.00
N ALA A 299 -3.13 26.12 -13.38
CA ALA A 299 -2.00 26.10 -12.44
C ALA A 299 -2.30 26.92 -11.16
N ALA A 300 -3.14 27.97 -11.25
CA ALA A 300 -3.58 28.76 -10.10
C ALA A 300 -4.56 27.99 -9.20
N ASP A 301 -5.48 27.19 -9.75
CA ASP A 301 -6.42 26.38 -8.96
C ASP A 301 -5.68 25.29 -8.18
N SER A 302 -4.75 24.60 -8.84
CA SER A 302 -3.88 23.60 -8.20
C SER A 302 -2.99 24.22 -7.13
N ALA A 303 -2.43 25.42 -7.38
CA ALA A 303 -1.68 26.17 -6.37
C ALA A 303 -2.53 26.54 -5.16
N ILE A 304 -3.76 27.02 -5.36
CA ILE A 304 -4.72 27.33 -4.30
C ILE A 304 -5.10 26.06 -3.52
N MET A 305 -5.25 24.92 -4.19
CA MET A 305 -5.48 23.62 -3.55
C MET A 305 -4.30 23.20 -2.66
N LEU A 306 -3.05 23.25 -3.16
CA LEU A 306 -1.85 22.93 -2.37
C LEU A 306 -1.70 23.88 -1.17
N LEU A 307 -2.01 25.18 -1.33
CA LEU A 307 -2.02 26.16 -0.25
C LEU A 307 -3.04 25.90 0.86
N GLN A 308 -4.13 25.21 0.54
CA GLN A 308 -5.19 24.86 1.50
C GLN A 308 -4.89 23.54 2.24
N GLY A 309 -3.85 22.83 1.83
CA GLY A 309 -3.43 21.58 2.44
C GLY A 309 -4.32 20.38 2.10
N GLU A 310 -3.87 19.22 2.56
CA GLU A 310 -4.42 17.92 2.21
C GLU A 310 -5.88 17.70 2.65
N ASN A 311 -6.30 18.18 3.83
CA ASN A 311 -7.69 18.04 4.31
C ASN A 311 -8.69 18.68 3.34
N GLN A 312 -8.39 19.88 2.84
CA GLN A 312 -9.28 20.60 1.93
C GLN A 312 -9.33 19.96 0.54
N ILE A 313 -8.19 19.43 0.05
CA ILE A 313 -8.12 18.66 -1.20
C ILE A 313 -8.98 17.40 -1.06
N GLY A 314 -8.75 16.62 0.00
CA GLY A 314 -9.51 15.42 0.33
C GLY A 314 -11.01 15.66 0.38
N HIS A 315 -11.44 16.66 1.15
CA HIS A 315 -12.85 16.99 1.33
C HIS A 315 -13.55 17.34 -0.01
N ARG A 316 -12.88 18.03 -0.93
CA ARG A 316 -13.45 18.33 -2.26
C ARG A 316 -13.64 17.08 -3.10
N ILE A 317 -12.60 16.25 -3.20
CA ILE A 317 -12.64 15.01 -4.01
C ILE A 317 -13.66 14.04 -3.39
N ALA A 318 -13.64 13.84 -2.07
CA ALA A 318 -14.60 12.99 -1.36
C ALA A 318 -16.05 13.44 -1.54
N SER A 319 -16.32 14.76 -1.56
CA SER A 319 -17.66 15.28 -1.82
C SER A 319 -18.13 14.96 -3.24
N GLN A 320 -17.24 15.01 -4.24
CA GLN A 320 -17.55 14.67 -5.62
C GLN A 320 -17.75 13.17 -5.84
N ILE A 321 -17.04 12.31 -5.10
CA ILE A 321 -17.23 10.85 -5.12
C ILE A 321 -18.59 10.48 -4.51
N GLN A 322 -18.92 11.01 -3.33
CA GLN A 322 -20.21 10.76 -2.67
C GLN A 322 -21.43 11.21 -3.50
N GLN A 323 -21.27 12.21 -4.36
CA GLN A 323 -22.34 12.67 -5.28
C GLN A 323 -22.51 11.80 -6.53
N ARG A 324 -21.57 10.88 -6.82
CA ARG A 324 -21.51 10.15 -8.10
C ARG A 324 -21.53 8.63 -7.95
N LEU A 325 -21.13 8.10 -6.80
CA LEU A 325 -21.05 6.66 -6.54
C LEU A 325 -22.12 6.23 -5.53
N PRO A 326 -22.60 4.97 -5.59
CA PRO A 326 -23.61 4.46 -4.66
C PRO A 326 -23.00 4.26 -3.27
N MET A 327 -23.40 5.07 -2.29
CA MET A 327 -22.92 4.97 -0.92
C MET A 327 -23.80 4.03 -0.09
N LEU A 328 -23.18 3.24 0.81
CA LEU A 328 -23.89 2.49 1.84
C LEU A 328 -24.29 3.42 3.00
N GLU A 329 -25.59 3.61 3.20
CA GLU A 329 -26.13 4.46 4.28
C GLU A 329 -26.55 3.69 5.54
N GLN A 330 -26.50 2.34 5.53
CA GLN A 330 -26.95 1.50 6.65
C GLN A 330 -26.13 1.82 7.93
N PRO A 331 -26.75 2.33 9.03
CA PRO A 331 -26.01 2.91 10.15
C PRO A 331 -25.14 1.96 10.98
N GLU A 332 -25.50 0.67 11.03
CA GLU A 332 -24.82 -0.38 11.78
C GLU A 332 -23.53 -0.82 11.06
N ALA A 333 -23.62 -1.09 9.75
CA ALA A 333 -22.48 -1.45 8.92
C ALA A 333 -21.54 -0.26 8.68
N LEU A 334 -22.07 0.94 8.42
CA LEU A 334 -21.26 2.16 8.34
C LEU A 334 -20.65 2.51 9.71
N GLY A 335 -21.39 2.27 10.80
CA GLY A 335 -20.90 2.41 12.16
C GLY A 335 -19.78 1.45 12.50
N TYR A 336 -19.81 0.21 12.01
CA TYR A 336 -18.76 -0.79 12.14
C TYR A 336 -17.45 -0.33 11.47
N VAL A 337 -17.51 0.01 10.19
CA VAL A 337 -16.33 0.50 9.44
C VAL A 337 -15.75 1.76 10.09
N ARG A 338 -16.60 2.68 10.56
CA ARG A 338 -16.15 3.87 11.30
C ARG A 338 -15.53 3.55 12.67
N ARG A 339 -15.96 2.50 13.38
CA ARG A 339 -15.31 2.07 14.63
C ARG A 339 -13.88 1.58 14.37
N ILE A 340 -13.71 0.71 13.37
CA ILE A 340 -12.39 0.20 12.94
C ILE A 340 -11.49 1.37 12.51
N GLY A 341 -11.97 2.17 11.55
CA GLY A 341 -11.24 3.31 11.01
C GLY A 341 -10.80 4.32 12.07
N ASN A 342 -11.71 4.72 12.99
CA ASN A 342 -11.36 5.65 14.06
C ASN A 342 -10.39 5.05 15.09
N ARG A 343 -10.50 3.75 15.40
CA ARG A 343 -9.57 3.03 16.29
C ARG A 343 -8.16 3.00 15.71
N LEU A 344 -8.02 2.72 14.42
CA LEU A 344 -6.75 2.74 13.70
C LEU A 344 -6.20 4.17 13.56
N ALA A 345 -7.04 5.13 13.17
CA ALA A 345 -6.66 6.54 13.03
C ALA A 345 -6.11 7.13 14.33
N ALA A 346 -6.70 6.78 15.49
CA ALA A 346 -6.21 7.20 16.80
C ALA A 346 -4.80 6.67 17.12
N ALA A 347 -4.41 5.51 16.59
CA ALA A 347 -3.09 4.91 16.78
C ALA A 347 -1.98 5.54 15.91
N THR A 348 -2.33 6.39 14.92
CA THR A 348 -1.35 7.00 13.99
C THR A 348 -0.53 8.14 14.58
N GLY A 349 -0.99 8.77 15.66
CA GLY A 349 -0.46 10.05 16.17
C GLY A 349 -0.71 11.27 15.25
N ARG A 350 -1.36 11.09 14.09
CA ARG A 350 -1.50 12.10 13.02
C ARG A 350 -2.82 12.87 13.12
N HIS A 351 -2.99 13.58 14.23
CA HIS A 351 -4.25 14.20 14.66
C HIS A 351 -4.66 15.48 13.90
N ASP A 352 -3.82 15.96 12.98
CA ASP A 352 -4.11 17.07 12.06
C ASP A 352 -4.97 16.65 10.85
N LEU A 353 -5.25 15.36 10.67
CA LEU A 353 -6.17 14.86 9.65
C LEU A 353 -7.62 14.81 10.11
N ASP A 354 -8.50 15.24 9.21
CA ASP A 354 -9.95 15.06 9.32
C ASP A 354 -10.34 13.66 8.82
N TYR A 355 -10.03 12.60 9.58
CA TYR A 355 -10.32 11.22 9.15
C TYR A 355 -11.83 10.99 8.94
N GLU A 356 -12.20 10.48 7.76
CA GLU A 356 -13.59 10.12 7.41
C GLU A 356 -13.62 8.79 6.66
N PHE A 357 -14.59 7.94 7.01
CA PHE A 357 -14.73 6.58 6.46
C PHE A 357 -16.08 6.42 5.75
N PHE A 358 -16.01 5.92 4.51
CA PHE A 358 -17.13 5.75 3.58
C PHE A 358 -17.15 4.32 3.05
N VAL A 359 -18.34 3.81 2.71
CA VAL A 359 -18.49 2.49 2.08
C VAL A 359 -19.24 2.64 0.76
N ILE A 360 -18.68 2.09 -0.32
CA ILE A 360 -19.24 2.10 -1.67
C ILE A 360 -19.95 0.77 -1.92
N LEU A 361 -21.14 0.79 -2.50
CA LEU A 361 -21.92 -0.40 -2.90
C LEU A 361 -21.35 -1.02 -4.19
N ASP A 362 -20.15 -1.56 -4.07
CA ASP A 362 -19.35 -2.15 -5.14
C ASP A 362 -18.87 -3.55 -4.71
N PRO A 363 -19.11 -4.62 -5.51
CA PRO A 363 -18.74 -6.00 -5.17
C PRO A 363 -17.23 -6.30 -5.25
N THR A 364 -16.39 -5.38 -5.75
CA THR A 364 -14.95 -5.61 -5.89
C THR A 364 -14.22 -5.53 -4.56
N LEU A 365 -13.15 -6.34 -4.41
CA LEU A 365 -12.20 -6.17 -3.31
C LEU A 365 -11.36 -4.93 -3.60
N ASN A 366 -11.72 -3.80 -2.98
CA ASN A 366 -10.99 -2.56 -3.10
C ASN A 366 -11.19 -1.64 -1.88
N ALA A 367 -10.20 -0.79 -1.65
CA ALA A 367 -10.26 0.36 -0.78
C ALA A 367 -9.28 1.41 -1.32
N PHE A 368 -9.49 2.69 -1.00
CA PHE A 368 -8.52 3.74 -1.33
C PHE A 368 -8.60 4.90 -0.34
N ALA A 369 -7.43 5.49 -0.04
CA ALA A 369 -7.33 6.79 0.62
C ALA A 369 -7.14 7.96 -0.34
N LEU A 370 -7.81 9.07 -0.02
CA LEU A 370 -7.53 10.40 -0.57
C LEU A 370 -6.64 11.20 0.41
N PRO A 371 -6.01 12.30 -0.05
CA PRO A 371 -5.41 13.29 0.86
C PRO A 371 -6.38 13.66 1.99
N GLY A 372 -5.87 14.03 3.16
CA GLY A 372 -6.75 14.50 4.23
C GLY A 372 -7.49 13.42 5.03
N GLY A 373 -7.11 12.14 4.90
CA GLY A 373 -7.65 11.05 5.73
C GLY A 373 -9.04 10.53 5.30
N LYS A 374 -9.46 10.78 4.05
CA LYS A 374 -10.75 10.28 3.54
C LYS A 374 -10.53 8.88 2.96
N VAL A 375 -11.09 7.86 3.59
CA VAL A 375 -10.92 6.46 3.21
C VAL A 375 -12.23 5.88 2.71
N PHE A 376 -12.21 5.32 1.50
CA PHE A 376 -13.34 4.65 0.87
C PHE A 376 -13.07 3.14 0.84
N ILE A 377 -14.06 2.36 1.26
CA ILE A 377 -14.02 0.90 1.31
C ILE A 377 -15.11 0.36 0.40
N ASN A 378 -14.81 -0.57 -0.51
CA ASN A 378 -15.86 -1.22 -1.31
C ASN A 378 -16.57 -2.29 -0.48
N ALA A 379 -17.87 -2.48 -0.71
CA ALA A 379 -18.66 -3.54 -0.08
C ALA A 379 -18.02 -4.92 -0.26
N GLY A 380 -17.42 -5.19 -1.42
CA GLY A 380 -16.65 -6.39 -1.70
C GLY A 380 -15.46 -6.61 -0.75
N ALA A 381 -14.77 -5.56 -0.30
CA ALA A 381 -13.70 -5.71 0.68
C ALA A 381 -14.22 -6.23 2.03
N ILE A 382 -15.39 -5.77 2.46
CA ILE A 382 -16.05 -6.28 3.68
C ILE A 382 -16.51 -7.73 3.48
N LEU A 383 -17.06 -8.05 2.31
CA LEU A 383 -17.61 -9.38 1.99
C LEU A 383 -16.55 -10.47 1.73
N LYS A 384 -15.31 -10.10 1.40
CA LYS A 384 -14.24 -11.04 1.01
C LYS A 384 -13.16 -11.24 2.08
N THR A 385 -13.03 -10.32 3.04
CA THR A 385 -12.14 -10.48 4.19
C THR A 385 -12.72 -11.49 5.18
N ARG A 386 -11.87 -12.31 5.83
CA ARG A 386 -12.28 -13.39 6.74
C ARG A 386 -12.48 -12.94 8.19
N SER A 387 -11.93 -11.79 8.58
CA SER A 387 -12.03 -11.26 9.95
C SER A 387 -12.04 -9.71 10.00
N GLU A 388 -12.45 -9.14 11.14
CA GLU A 388 -12.32 -7.70 11.39
C GLU A 388 -10.84 -7.27 11.35
N ALA A 389 -9.90 -8.13 11.76
CA ALA A 389 -8.46 -7.86 11.67
C ALA A 389 -7.93 -7.80 10.23
N GLU A 390 -8.46 -8.65 9.32
CA GLU A 390 -8.17 -8.52 7.87
C GLU A 390 -8.68 -7.18 7.33
N LEU A 391 -9.94 -6.83 7.58
CA LEU A 391 -10.50 -5.55 7.15
C LEU A 391 -9.76 -4.35 7.78
N ALA A 392 -9.36 -4.46 9.05
CA ALA A 392 -8.52 -3.48 9.74
C ALA A 392 -7.14 -3.37 9.09
N GLY A 393 -6.55 -4.48 8.62
CA GLY A 393 -5.32 -4.50 7.82
C GLY A 393 -5.44 -3.65 6.57
N LEU A 394 -6.46 -3.89 5.74
CA LEU A 394 -6.73 -3.12 4.53
C LEU A 394 -6.95 -1.62 4.85
N ILE A 395 -7.77 -1.30 5.86
CA ILE A 395 -8.04 0.08 6.26
C ILE A 395 -6.77 0.77 6.80
N ALA A 396 -5.92 0.06 7.53
CA ALA A 396 -4.67 0.60 8.07
C ALA A 396 -3.65 0.91 6.96
N HIS A 397 -3.61 0.12 5.88
CA HIS A 397 -2.82 0.43 4.69
C HIS A 397 -3.26 1.74 4.04
N GLU A 398 -4.57 1.93 3.83
CA GLU A 398 -5.10 3.17 3.26
C GLU A 398 -4.89 4.37 4.20
N ILE A 399 -5.08 4.20 5.50
CA ILE A 399 -4.71 5.21 6.51
C ILE A 399 -3.22 5.56 6.40
N SER A 400 -2.34 4.58 6.13
CA SER A 400 -0.90 4.82 6.02
C SER A 400 -0.53 5.69 4.81
N HIS A 401 -1.20 5.52 3.66
CA HIS A 401 -1.08 6.45 2.53
C HIS A 401 -1.46 7.89 2.90
N SER A 402 -2.47 8.05 3.77
CA SER A 402 -2.82 9.36 4.33
C SER A 402 -1.76 9.87 5.31
N VAL A 403 -1.31 9.07 6.28
CA VAL A 403 -0.28 9.43 7.28
C VAL A 403 1.01 9.89 6.59
N LEU A 404 1.49 9.10 5.62
CA LEU A 404 2.71 9.34 4.83
C LEU A 404 2.53 10.37 3.71
N SER A 405 1.31 10.91 3.56
CA SER A 405 0.95 11.99 2.63
C SER A 405 1.16 11.63 1.15
N HIS A 406 1.11 10.35 0.78
CA HIS A 406 1.39 9.87 -0.57
C HIS A 406 0.43 10.48 -1.61
N GLY A 407 -0.87 10.50 -1.33
CA GLY A 407 -1.86 11.16 -2.21
C GLY A 407 -1.59 12.66 -2.39
N PHE A 408 -1.14 13.35 -1.33
CA PHE A 408 -0.79 14.78 -1.41
C PHE A 408 0.51 14.99 -2.21
N GLN A 409 1.49 14.09 -2.07
CA GLN A 409 2.71 14.05 -2.88
C GLN A 409 2.43 13.80 -4.37
N MET A 410 1.44 12.96 -4.70
CA MET A 410 0.99 12.74 -6.08
C MET A 410 0.30 13.96 -6.68
N VAL A 411 -0.57 14.64 -5.92
CA VAL A 411 -1.17 15.92 -6.34
C VAL A 411 -0.09 16.98 -6.52
N ALA A 412 0.87 17.07 -5.59
CA ALA A 412 1.99 17.99 -5.66
C ALA A 412 2.84 17.77 -6.92
N ARG A 413 3.23 16.53 -7.24
CA ARG A 413 4.03 16.22 -8.43
C ARG A 413 3.27 16.28 -9.77
N GLY A 414 2.00 16.71 -9.79
CA GLY A 414 1.13 16.67 -10.97
C GLY A 414 0.78 15.24 -11.45
N ASN A 415 1.11 14.22 -10.67
CA ASN A 415 1.00 12.80 -11.01
C ASN A 415 -0.35 12.17 -10.62
N LEU A 416 -1.24 12.91 -9.95
CA LEU A 416 -2.65 12.52 -9.88
C LEU A 416 -3.28 12.74 -11.26
N SER A 417 -3.11 11.77 -12.15
CA SER A 417 -3.58 11.83 -13.54
C SER A 417 -5.10 12.10 -13.63
N SER A 418 -5.56 12.55 -14.80
CA SER A 418 -6.98 12.85 -15.10
C SER A 418 -7.91 11.63 -15.08
N SER A 419 -7.55 10.55 -14.39
CA SER A 419 -8.20 9.25 -14.46
C SER A 419 -9.42 9.11 -13.55
N LEU A 420 -9.49 9.92 -12.47
CA LEU A 420 -10.74 10.23 -11.76
C LEU A 420 -11.84 10.78 -12.69
N ALA A 421 -11.52 11.19 -13.93
CA ALA A 421 -12.46 11.71 -14.91
C ALA A 421 -12.91 10.77 -16.03
N GLN A 422 -12.39 9.55 -16.09
CA GLN A 422 -12.93 8.53 -17.01
C GLN A 422 -14.10 7.75 -16.39
N TYR A 423 -14.62 8.23 -15.27
CA TYR A 423 -15.54 7.50 -14.42
C TYR A 423 -16.98 7.99 -14.60
N LEU A 424 -17.76 7.19 -15.33
CA LEU A 424 -19.19 7.33 -15.68
C LEU A 424 -19.46 8.28 -16.89
N PRO A 425 -20.36 7.86 -17.82
CA PRO A 425 -21.61 7.15 -17.52
C PRO A 425 -21.79 5.75 -18.14
N TYR A 426 -22.60 4.94 -17.45
CA TYR A 426 -23.17 3.63 -17.81
C TYR A 426 -22.25 2.38 -17.82
N GLY A 427 -22.59 1.42 -16.95
CA GLY A 427 -22.50 -0.01 -17.25
C GLY A 427 -21.11 -0.63 -17.40
N GLY A 428 -20.34 -0.69 -16.31
CA GLY A 428 -19.00 -1.32 -16.28
C GLY A 428 -17.85 -0.31 -16.42
N LEU A 429 -16.63 -0.75 -16.06
CA LEU A 429 -15.39 0.05 -15.91
C LEU A 429 -15.19 0.72 -14.53
N ILE A 430 -14.98 -0.10 -13.50
CA ILE A 430 -14.60 0.30 -12.13
C ILE A 430 -13.09 0.00 -11.85
N ASN A 431 -12.20 0.25 -12.83
CA ASN A 431 -10.79 -0.18 -12.72
C ASN A 431 -9.75 0.95 -12.65
N ASN A 432 -10.12 2.23 -12.85
CA ASN A 432 -9.17 3.26 -13.31
C ASN A 432 -9.08 4.55 -12.46
N VAL A 433 -9.58 4.59 -11.22
CA VAL A 433 -9.58 5.82 -10.40
C VAL A 433 -8.17 6.35 -10.10
N PHE A 434 -7.16 5.48 -10.05
CA PHE A 434 -5.74 5.82 -9.82
C PHE A 434 -4.80 5.14 -10.84
N LEU A 435 -4.95 5.46 -12.15
CA LEU A 435 -4.06 4.96 -13.23
C LEU A 435 -2.59 5.43 -13.17
N SER A 436 -2.19 6.07 -12.07
CA SER A 436 -0.81 6.29 -11.70
C SER A 436 -0.61 5.72 -10.28
N GLY A 437 -0.82 4.41 -10.15
CA GLY A 437 -0.79 3.70 -8.86
C GLY A 437 0.49 3.98 -8.06
N TYR A 438 0.40 3.84 -6.74
CA TYR A 438 1.48 4.21 -5.84
C TYR A 438 2.81 3.53 -6.20
N SER A 439 3.94 4.23 -5.96
CA SER A 439 5.25 3.67 -6.23
C SER A 439 5.53 2.47 -5.31
N ARG A 440 6.41 1.55 -5.74
CA ARG A 440 6.80 0.39 -4.91
C ARG A 440 7.33 0.78 -3.52
N THR A 441 7.99 1.94 -3.43
CA THR A 441 8.44 2.53 -2.16
C THR A 441 7.26 2.97 -1.30
N MET A 442 6.30 3.70 -1.87
CA MET A 442 5.09 4.15 -1.18
C MET A 442 4.25 2.97 -0.67
N GLU A 443 4.07 1.94 -1.49
CA GLU A 443 3.38 0.70 -1.08
C GLU A 443 4.09 0.00 0.09
N ARG A 444 5.43 -0.10 0.05
CA ARG A 444 6.19 -0.72 1.15
C ARG A 444 6.21 0.13 2.43
N GLN A 445 6.24 1.46 2.31
CA GLN A 445 6.10 2.36 3.45
C GLN A 445 4.69 2.24 4.07
N ALA A 446 3.66 2.17 3.23
CA ALA A 446 2.27 2.01 3.67
C ALA A 446 2.02 0.63 4.31
N ASP A 447 2.63 -0.44 3.80
CA ASP A 447 2.60 -1.76 4.44
C ASP A 447 3.23 -1.75 5.85
N ILE A 448 4.41 -1.13 6.00
CA ILE A 448 5.11 -1.08 7.29
C ILE A 448 4.32 -0.30 8.33
N VAL A 449 3.88 0.91 7.98
CA VAL A 449 3.08 1.76 8.87
C VAL A 449 1.69 1.15 9.09
N GLY A 450 1.14 0.44 8.10
CA GLY A 450 -0.12 -0.28 8.19
C GLY A 450 -0.06 -1.39 9.23
N THR A 451 0.92 -2.30 9.14
CA THR A 451 1.15 -3.34 10.16
C THR A 451 1.37 -2.75 11.56
N GLN A 452 2.12 -1.64 11.67
CA GLN A 452 2.29 -0.92 12.94
C GLN A 452 0.96 -0.40 13.49
N ILE A 453 0.12 0.22 12.66
CA ILE A 453 -1.20 0.75 13.05
C ILE A 453 -2.17 -0.38 13.44
N VAL A 454 -2.17 -1.51 12.73
CA VAL A 454 -2.97 -2.71 13.08
C VAL A 454 -2.60 -3.21 14.47
N ALA A 455 -1.31 -3.41 14.72
CA ALA A 455 -0.78 -3.90 15.99
C ALA A 455 -1.04 -2.90 17.14
N ALA A 456 -0.80 -1.60 16.91
CA ALA A 456 -1.08 -0.54 17.89
C ALA A 456 -2.60 -0.34 18.14
N GLY A 457 -3.43 -0.63 17.14
CA GLY A 457 -4.88 -0.73 17.29
C GLY A 457 -5.32 -1.93 18.13
N GLY A 458 -4.45 -2.91 18.38
CA GLY A 458 -4.74 -4.13 19.15
C GLY A 458 -5.42 -5.24 18.35
N TYR A 459 -5.43 -5.15 17.02
CA TYR A 459 -5.83 -6.23 16.12
C TYR A 459 -4.68 -7.22 15.92
N ALA A 460 -4.98 -8.42 15.44
CA ALA A 460 -3.96 -9.37 15.00
C ALA A 460 -3.07 -8.76 13.90
N ALA A 461 -1.76 -8.64 14.17
CA ALA A 461 -0.83 -7.93 13.30
C ALA A 461 -0.65 -8.55 11.89
N ASP A 462 -1.02 -9.82 11.72
CA ASP A 462 -1.02 -10.52 10.44
C ASP A 462 -2.26 -10.22 9.57
N GLY A 463 -3.21 -9.38 10.01
CA GLY A 463 -4.39 -9.02 9.24
C GLY A 463 -4.10 -8.49 7.82
N LEU A 464 -3.16 -7.57 7.65
CA LEU A 464 -2.77 -7.07 6.31
C LEU A 464 -2.08 -8.14 5.47
N TYR A 465 -1.30 -9.03 6.09
CA TYR A 465 -0.68 -10.19 5.44
C TYR A 465 -1.75 -11.19 4.95
N ASN A 466 -2.76 -11.47 5.77
CA ASN A 466 -3.87 -12.36 5.42
C ASN A 466 -4.67 -11.80 4.22
N VAL A 467 -4.93 -10.48 4.17
CA VAL A 467 -5.57 -9.82 3.00
C VAL A 467 -4.78 -10.05 1.71
N MET A 468 -3.44 -10.02 1.74
CA MET A 468 -2.63 -10.31 0.55
C MET A 468 -2.79 -11.76 0.06
N ILE A 469 -3.05 -12.70 0.98
CA ILE A 469 -3.31 -14.10 0.63
C ILE A 469 -4.71 -14.23 0.03
N THR A 470 -5.73 -13.64 0.64
CA THR A 470 -7.09 -13.55 0.07
C THR A 470 -7.06 -12.95 -1.35
N LEU A 471 -6.28 -11.90 -1.59
CA LEU A 471 -6.07 -11.31 -2.92
C LEU A 471 -5.35 -12.23 -3.91
N GLN A 472 -4.41 -13.07 -3.46
CA GLN A 472 -3.76 -14.07 -4.31
C GLN A 472 -4.72 -15.21 -4.69
N GLU A 473 -5.58 -15.62 -3.76
CA GLU A 473 -6.64 -16.62 -3.97
C GLU A 473 -7.72 -16.12 -4.93
N GLU A 474 -8.04 -14.82 -4.94
CA GLU A 474 -8.91 -14.20 -5.95
C GLU A 474 -8.25 -14.13 -7.34
N ASN A 475 -6.92 -14.09 -7.42
CA ASN A 475 -6.15 -13.82 -8.64
C ASN A 475 -5.91 -15.08 -9.51
N VAL A 476 -6.88 -15.98 -9.59
CA VAL A 476 -6.80 -17.25 -10.36
C VAL A 476 -7.13 -17.03 -11.86
N GLY A 477 -7.45 -15.79 -12.27
CA GLY A 477 -7.72 -15.40 -13.66
C GLY A 477 -6.64 -14.50 -14.30
N GLN A 478 -6.89 -14.02 -15.52
CA GLN A 478 -5.95 -13.11 -16.22
C GLN A 478 -6.09 -11.62 -15.87
N ASN A 479 -7.06 -11.24 -15.02
CA ASN A 479 -7.26 -9.87 -14.58
C ASN A 479 -6.92 -9.76 -13.09
N PRO A 480 -5.98 -8.88 -12.68
CA PRO A 480 -5.69 -8.69 -11.26
C PRO A 480 -6.92 -8.11 -10.52
N PRO A 481 -7.12 -8.46 -9.23
CA PRO A 481 -8.08 -7.80 -8.35
C PRO A 481 -7.96 -6.27 -8.40
N ALA A 482 -9.10 -5.57 -8.26
CA ALA A 482 -9.16 -4.11 -8.40
C ALA A 482 -8.17 -3.36 -7.49
N TRP A 483 -8.00 -3.82 -6.24
CA TRP A 483 -6.98 -3.28 -5.34
C TRP A 483 -5.55 -3.47 -5.86
N LEU A 484 -5.20 -4.64 -6.41
CA LEU A 484 -3.86 -4.88 -7.00
C LEU A 484 -3.59 -4.09 -8.29
N ALA A 485 -4.62 -3.53 -8.92
CA ALA A 485 -4.46 -2.62 -10.05
C ALA A 485 -4.09 -1.19 -9.62
N SER A 486 -4.58 -0.71 -8.46
CA SER A 486 -4.19 0.59 -7.86
C SER A 486 -2.99 0.50 -6.92
N HIS A 487 -2.74 -0.68 -6.34
CA HIS A 487 -1.65 -1.02 -5.42
C HIS A 487 -0.79 -2.15 -6.00
N PRO A 488 0.10 -1.85 -6.97
CA PRO A 488 0.83 -2.88 -7.70
C PRO A 488 1.63 -3.79 -6.76
N ASN A 489 1.32 -5.09 -6.76
CA ASN A 489 1.96 -6.06 -5.88
C ASN A 489 3.48 -6.12 -6.16
N PRO A 490 4.38 -5.84 -5.20
CA PRO A 490 5.63 -6.60 -5.13
C PRO A 490 5.30 -8.10 -5.18
N GLU A 491 5.94 -8.85 -6.08
CA GLU A 491 5.71 -10.30 -6.22
C GLU A 491 5.96 -11.10 -4.90
N ASP A 492 6.53 -10.44 -3.89
CA ASP A 492 6.98 -10.98 -2.61
C ASP A 492 6.28 -10.35 -1.38
N ARG A 493 5.15 -9.60 -1.52
CA ARG A 493 4.46 -8.93 -0.39
C ARG A 493 4.20 -9.83 0.80
N VAL A 494 3.55 -10.97 0.55
CA VAL A 494 3.18 -11.94 1.58
C VAL A 494 4.41 -12.37 2.40
N ALA A 495 5.51 -12.70 1.74
CA ALA A 495 6.74 -13.14 2.40
C ALA A 495 7.38 -12.06 3.29
N TYR A 496 7.39 -10.78 2.86
CA TYR A 496 7.97 -9.72 3.70
C TYR A 496 7.02 -9.20 4.77
N LEU A 497 5.71 -9.19 4.53
CA LEU A 497 4.73 -8.84 5.57
C LEU A 497 4.73 -9.88 6.69
N GLN A 498 4.80 -11.17 6.34
CA GLN A 498 5.03 -12.24 7.33
C GLN A 498 6.30 -11.97 8.13
N ASN A 499 7.40 -11.64 7.44
CA ASN A 499 8.68 -11.38 8.08
C ASN A 499 8.66 -10.14 8.99
N LEU A 500 7.98 -9.08 8.57
CA LEU A 500 7.77 -7.86 9.35
C LEU A 500 7.02 -8.19 10.64
N VAL A 501 5.92 -8.95 10.56
CA VAL A 501 5.14 -9.39 11.73
C VAL A 501 5.99 -10.25 12.66
N GLU A 502 6.62 -11.31 12.14
CA GLU A 502 7.33 -12.31 12.93
C GLU A 502 8.66 -11.80 13.51
N ARG A 503 9.53 -11.17 12.70
CA ARG A 503 10.82 -10.63 13.17
C ARG A 503 10.69 -9.26 13.84
N GLY A 504 9.72 -8.45 13.45
CA GLY A 504 9.40 -7.19 14.13
C GLY A 504 8.74 -7.39 15.49
N GLY A 505 8.30 -8.61 15.81
CA GLY A 505 7.71 -8.95 17.10
C GLY A 505 6.28 -8.41 17.29
N TYR A 506 5.58 -8.08 16.19
CA TYR A 506 4.19 -7.62 16.26
C TYR A 506 3.26 -8.79 16.60
N ASN A 507 2.33 -8.58 17.53
CA ASN A 507 1.50 -9.67 18.03
C ASN A 507 0.44 -10.10 17.00
N ARG A 508 0.65 -11.27 16.37
CA ARG A 508 -0.34 -11.93 15.49
C ARG A 508 -1.42 -12.72 16.24
N TYR A 509 -1.35 -12.79 17.57
CA TYR A 509 -2.29 -13.51 18.43
C TYR A 509 -3.06 -12.51 19.29
N ALA A 510 -3.79 -11.63 18.60
CA ALA A 510 -4.63 -10.58 19.17
C ALA A 510 -6.02 -10.59 18.49
N TYR A 511 -6.84 -9.57 18.73
CA TYR A 511 -8.24 -9.54 18.32
C TYR A 511 -8.46 -9.78 16.82
N GLU A 512 -9.31 -10.74 16.48
CA GLU A 512 -9.72 -11.07 15.10
C GLU A 512 -11.07 -10.46 14.73
N GLY A 513 -12.04 -10.47 15.66
CA GLY A 513 -13.38 -9.94 15.44
C GLY A 513 -14.20 -10.75 14.43
N ILE A 514 -14.25 -12.08 14.58
CA ILE A 514 -14.95 -12.97 13.64
C ILE A 514 -16.46 -12.69 13.61
N THR A 515 -17.12 -12.77 14.77
CA THR A 515 -18.59 -12.66 14.83
C THR A 515 -19.10 -11.27 14.44
N SER A 516 -18.43 -10.19 14.87
CA SER A 516 -18.79 -8.81 14.50
C SER A 516 -18.70 -8.55 13.00
N HIS A 517 -17.69 -9.15 12.35
CA HIS A 517 -17.50 -9.05 10.91
C HIS A 517 -18.60 -9.77 10.14
N GLU A 518 -18.93 -11.01 10.52
CA GLU A 518 -19.94 -11.84 9.87
C GLU A 518 -21.36 -11.25 9.95
N GLU A 519 -21.74 -10.67 11.09
CA GLU A 519 -22.99 -9.94 11.26
C GLU A 519 -23.10 -8.76 10.26
N VAL A 520 -21.99 -8.04 10.06
CA VAL A 520 -21.91 -6.91 9.13
C VAL A 520 -21.84 -7.36 7.68
N GLN A 521 -21.17 -8.48 7.37
CA GLN A 521 -21.21 -9.09 6.03
C GLN A 521 -22.65 -9.41 5.62
N ALA A 522 -23.45 -10.02 6.49
CA ALA A 522 -24.86 -10.30 6.22
C ALA A 522 -25.70 -9.02 5.98
N ILE A 523 -25.36 -7.90 6.62
CA ILE A 523 -25.97 -6.59 6.38
C ILE A 523 -25.55 -6.04 5.00
N VAL A 524 -24.25 -6.00 4.74
CA VAL A 524 -23.68 -5.43 3.50
C VAL A 524 -24.13 -6.22 2.28
N ALA A 525 -24.19 -7.55 2.35
CA ALA A 525 -24.70 -8.42 1.29
C ALA A 525 -26.15 -8.08 0.91
N ARG A 526 -27.03 -7.88 1.90
CA ARG A 526 -28.44 -7.48 1.65
C ARG A 526 -28.54 -6.10 1.01
N GLN A 527 -27.71 -5.14 1.43
CA GLN A 527 -27.73 -3.79 0.87
C GLN A 527 -27.20 -3.76 -0.58
N LEU A 528 -26.12 -4.49 -0.84
CA LEU A 528 -25.54 -4.63 -2.18
C LEU A 528 -26.50 -5.33 -3.15
N ALA A 529 -27.15 -6.41 -2.71
CA ALA A 529 -28.17 -7.10 -3.51
C ALA A 529 -29.39 -6.20 -3.82
N ALA A 530 -29.87 -5.43 -2.83
CA ALA A 530 -30.95 -4.47 -3.05
C ALA A 530 -30.58 -3.39 -4.09
N TYR A 531 -29.36 -2.85 -4.03
CA TYR A 531 -28.85 -1.88 -5.00
C TYR A 531 -28.72 -2.46 -6.41
N GLN A 532 -28.21 -3.69 -6.53
CA GLN A 532 -28.12 -4.39 -7.82
C GLN A 532 -29.50 -4.64 -8.46
N VAL A 533 -30.53 -4.90 -7.65
CA VAL A 533 -31.91 -5.04 -8.13
C VAL A 533 -32.48 -3.68 -8.60
N SER A 534 -32.23 -2.57 -7.89
CA SER A 534 -32.69 -1.25 -8.35
C SER A 534 -32.01 -0.83 -9.66
N GLU A 535 -30.69 -0.97 -9.77
CA GLU A 535 -29.93 -0.68 -11.01
C GLU A 535 -30.46 -1.49 -12.20
N ALA A 536 -30.72 -2.79 -12.01
CA ALA A 536 -31.26 -3.65 -13.05
C ALA A 536 -32.68 -3.23 -13.49
N SER A 537 -33.48 -2.68 -12.58
CA SER A 537 -34.82 -2.16 -12.92
C SER A 537 -34.75 -0.86 -13.72
N GLU A 538 -33.91 0.10 -13.32
CA GLU A 538 -33.73 1.38 -14.03
C GLU A 538 -33.12 1.18 -15.44
N ALA A 539 -32.19 0.23 -15.58
CA ALA A 539 -31.64 -0.19 -16.87
C ALA A 539 -32.63 -0.94 -17.77
N SER A 540 -33.75 -1.43 -17.23
CA SER A 540 -34.84 -2.06 -17.98
C SER A 540 -35.86 -1.03 -18.46
N GLU A 541 -36.24 -0.07 -17.62
CA GLU A 541 -37.20 1.00 -17.96
C GLU A 541 -36.66 2.02 -18.98
N THR A 542 -35.33 2.15 -19.09
CA THR A 542 -34.67 3.09 -20.03
C THR A 542 -34.46 2.54 -21.44
N ARG A 543 -34.87 1.31 -21.73
CA ARG A 543 -34.87 0.77 -23.12
C ARG A 543 -36.01 1.40 -23.93
N PRO A 544 -35.76 1.92 -25.14
CA PRO A 544 -36.83 2.41 -26.00
C PRO A 544 -37.83 1.28 -26.29
N ILE A 545 -39.12 1.58 -26.15
CA ILE A 545 -40.17 0.74 -26.71
C ILE A 545 -40.03 0.84 -28.23
N GLU A 546 -39.57 -0.23 -28.88
CA GLU A 546 -39.68 -0.35 -30.33
C GLU A 546 -41.18 -0.44 -30.67
N ASP A 547 -41.70 0.66 -31.23
CA ASP A 547 -43.09 0.80 -31.63
C ASP A 547 -43.37 -0.13 -32.81
N ASN A 548 -43.86 -1.33 -32.50
CA ASN A 548 -44.04 -2.41 -33.46
C ASN A 548 -45.37 -2.24 -34.22
N THR A 549 -45.44 -1.19 -35.04
CA THR A 549 -46.59 -0.90 -35.92
C THR A 549 -46.38 -1.37 -37.36
N ASP A 550 -47.30 -2.23 -37.76
CA ASP A 550 -47.74 -2.58 -39.11
C ASP A 550 -46.90 -3.54 -39.98
N SER A 551 -47.31 -4.79 -39.90
CA SER A 551 -47.22 -5.80 -40.95
C SER A 551 -47.95 -5.39 -42.23
N ASN A 552 -47.33 -5.58 -43.40
CA ASN A 552 -47.91 -6.29 -44.56
C ASN A 552 -47.01 -6.19 -45.82
N GLN A 553 -46.40 -7.31 -46.25
CA GLN A 553 -46.86 -8.00 -47.47
C GLN A 553 -46.12 -9.33 -47.74
N GLU A 554 -46.93 -10.34 -47.97
CA GLU A 554 -46.76 -11.61 -48.72
C GLU A 554 -45.94 -11.46 -50.04
N THR A 555 -45.28 -12.47 -50.65
CA THR A 555 -45.36 -13.95 -50.51
C THR A 555 -44.19 -14.68 -51.21
N GLU A 556 -43.95 -15.93 -50.79
CA GLU A 556 -43.49 -17.13 -51.56
C GLU A 556 -42.04 -17.39 -52.04
N ALA A 557 -41.70 -18.69 -51.96
CA ALA A 557 -40.74 -19.51 -52.73
C ALA A 557 -39.24 -19.61 -52.32
N THR A 558 -38.92 -20.68 -51.58
CA THR A 558 -37.65 -21.45 -51.56
C THR A 558 -37.40 -22.19 -52.91
N PRO A 559 -36.20 -22.79 -53.22
CA PRO A 559 -35.20 -23.38 -52.30
C PRO A 559 -33.69 -23.26 -52.65
N GLU A 560 -32.86 -23.76 -51.71
CA GLU A 560 -31.53 -24.41 -51.84
C GLU A 560 -30.30 -23.73 -52.47
N ALA A 561 -29.13 -24.07 -51.92
CA ALA A 561 -27.78 -23.66 -52.33
C ALA A 561 -27.24 -24.49 -53.52
N PRO A 562 -26.08 -24.14 -54.13
CA PRO A 562 -24.86 -24.90 -53.78
C PRO A 562 -23.53 -24.11 -53.88
N GLU A 563 -22.42 -24.85 -53.83
CA GLU A 563 -21.04 -24.43 -53.56
C GLU A 563 -20.16 -24.11 -54.81
N SER A 564 -19.07 -23.37 -54.54
CA SER A 564 -17.70 -23.62 -55.06
C SER A 564 -17.22 -23.14 -56.45
N SER A 565 -15.89 -22.96 -56.50
CA SER A 565 -14.97 -22.81 -57.66
C SER A 565 -14.93 -21.47 -58.41
N ASN A 566 -13.84 -21.07 -59.10
CA ASN A 566 -12.38 -21.16 -58.89
C ASN A 566 -11.70 -20.25 -59.97
N SER A 567 -10.40 -19.91 -59.83
CA SER A 567 -9.49 -19.41 -60.91
C SER A 567 -9.85 -18.03 -61.56
N GLN A 568 -9.05 -17.30 -62.36
CA GLN A 568 -7.62 -17.23 -62.78
C GLN A 568 -7.44 -15.91 -63.61
N ASP A 569 -6.29 -15.31 -63.97
CA ASP A 569 -4.86 -15.46 -63.65
C ASP A 569 -4.08 -14.15 -64.06
N SER A 570 -2.82 -13.94 -63.64
CA SER A 570 -1.70 -13.30 -64.43
C SER A 570 -0.45 -12.90 -63.62
N ASP A 571 0.59 -13.75 -63.69
CA ASP A 571 1.93 -13.49 -64.30
C ASP A 571 2.65 -12.11 -64.16
N GLN A 572 3.99 -12.00 -64.12
CA GLN A 572 5.15 -12.87 -63.82
C GLN A 572 6.41 -11.97 -63.88
N ASP A 573 7.45 -12.22 -63.07
CA ASP A 573 8.85 -12.43 -63.54
C ASP A 573 9.82 -12.73 -62.38
N SER A 574 10.96 -13.38 -62.69
CA SER A 574 11.84 -14.09 -61.74
C SER A 574 13.22 -13.46 -61.51
N ASP A 575 13.92 -13.94 -60.46
CA ASP A 575 15.28 -14.55 -60.48
C ASP A 575 15.81 -14.66 -59.02
N GLN A 576 16.09 -15.86 -58.47
CA GLN A 576 17.36 -16.63 -58.53
C GLN A 576 18.57 -15.93 -57.86
N ASP A 577 19.41 -16.54 -57.02
CA ASP A 577 19.50 -17.94 -56.53
C ASP A 577 20.37 -18.07 -55.24
N SER A 578 20.27 -19.22 -54.55
CA SER A 578 21.31 -19.97 -53.80
C SER A 578 22.06 -19.44 -52.54
N ASP A 579 22.01 -20.28 -51.50
CA ASP A 579 23.11 -20.89 -50.72
C ASP A 579 23.94 -20.24 -49.57
N GLN A 580 23.97 -21.04 -48.48
CA GLN A 580 25.08 -21.43 -47.58
C GLN A 580 25.62 -20.51 -46.45
N ASP A 581 25.24 -20.89 -45.23
CA ASP A 581 26.12 -21.38 -44.13
C ASP A 581 27.65 -21.20 -44.29
N LEU A 582 28.30 -20.49 -43.34
CA LEU A 582 29.38 -21.02 -42.45
C LEU A 582 30.21 -19.93 -41.72
N ASN A 583 30.54 -20.21 -40.45
CA ASN A 583 31.77 -19.82 -39.70
C ASN A 583 32.06 -18.30 -39.46
N LYS A 584 32.09 -17.79 -38.22
CA LYS A 584 33.06 -17.97 -37.09
C LYS A 584 34.13 -16.86 -37.00
N LEU A 585 34.59 -16.65 -35.76
CA LEU A 585 35.88 -16.06 -35.31
C LEU A 585 36.02 -14.52 -35.15
N THR A 586 36.00 -14.12 -33.87
CA THR A 586 36.98 -13.19 -33.26
C THR A 586 38.43 -13.66 -33.53
N PRO A 587 39.50 -12.80 -33.51
CA PRO A 587 39.78 -11.90 -32.37
C PRO A 587 40.61 -10.60 -32.59
N ILE A 588 40.69 -9.81 -31.51
CA ILE A 588 41.76 -8.86 -31.10
C ILE A 588 42.17 -7.74 -32.07
N LYS A 589 41.88 -6.49 -31.66
CA LYS A 589 42.92 -5.50 -31.34
C LYS A 589 42.45 -4.47 -30.32
#